data_AF-A0A7J6HG09-F1
#
_entry.id   AF-A0A7J6HG09-F1
#
_cell.length_a   1.000
_cell.length_b   1.000
_cell.length_c   1.000
_cell.angle_alpha   90.00
_cell.angle_beta   90.00
_cell.angle_gamma   90.00
#
_symmetry.space_group_name_H-M   'P 1'
#
loop_
_entity.id
_entity.type
_entity.pdbx_description
1 polymer ?
#
loop_
_entity_poly.entity_id
_entity_poly.type
_entity_poly.pdbx_seq_one_letter_code
_entity_poly.pdbx_strand_id
1 'polypeptide(L)'
;MIHAVRRRRTSYTRFVIGTAAIGAAYLIVQLPFAIYYGWKGKRLIPGKVLAELDFYGDKLVSLLAASGVGAGFATTFELKDFVPDAMDTLILFGESAGIGADFIGLLQEERNKITGFLNKGYIASGILLAACVFIIIVSVLSSINRTN
;
A
#
# COMPACT_ATOMS: atom_id res chain seq x y z
N MET A 1 -22.66 23.12 -7.40
CA MET A 1 -21.21 22.81 -7.29
C MET A 1 -20.89 21.64 -6.35
N ILE A 2 -21.64 21.45 -5.26
CA ILE A 2 -21.44 20.36 -4.26
C ILE A 2 -21.74 18.94 -4.82
N HIS A 3 -22.68 18.81 -5.77
CA HIS A 3 -22.98 17.51 -6.41
C HIS A 3 -21.91 17.00 -7.38
N ALA A 4 -21.07 17.88 -7.94
CA ALA A 4 -19.99 17.47 -8.84
C ALA A 4 -18.77 16.92 -8.07
N VAL A 5 -18.55 17.39 -6.84
CA VAL A 5 -17.44 16.96 -5.98
C VAL A 5 -17.71 15.57 -5.37
N ARG A 6 -18.97 15.23 -5.10
CA ARG A 6 -19.35 13.90 -4.57
C ARG A 6 -19.26 12.79 -5.63
N ARG A 7 -19.31 13.12 -6.92
CA ARG A 7 -19.22 12.14 -8.03
C ARG A 7 -17.76 11.77 -8.40
N ARG A 8 -16.76 12.60 -8.05
CA ARG A 8 -15.32 12.25 -8.26
C ARG A 8 -14.76 11.33 -7.18
N ARG A 9 -15.23 11.43 -5.93
CA ARG A 9 -14.72 10.61 -4.81
C ARG A 9 -15.01 9.11 -4.96
N THR A 10 -16.06 8.73 -5.68
CA THR A 10 -16.42 7.33 -5.94
C THR A 10 -15.52 6.63 -6.95
N SER A 11 -14.77 7.36 -7.79
CA SER A 11 -13.93 6.74 -8.83
C SER A 11 -12.63 6.18 -8.26
N TYR A 12 -12.02 6.88 -7.29
CA TYR A 12 -10.74 6.48 -6.70
C TYR A 12 -10.85 5.23 -5.83
N THR A 13 -11.91 5.10 -5.03
CA THR A 13 -12.17 3.91 -4.20
C THR A 13 -12.44 2.66 -5.05
N ARG A 14 -13.11 2.83 -6.19
CA ARG A 14 -13.34 1.76 -7.16
C ARG A 14 -12.05 1.33 -7.85
N PHE A 15 -11.13 2.26 -8.09
CA PHE A 15 -9.83 1.95 -8.66
C PHE A 15 -9.00 1.10 -7.69
N VAL A 16 -8.95 1.47 -6.40
CA VAL A 16 -8.22 0.71 -5.36
C VAL A 16 -8.84 -0.67 -5.12
N ILE A 17 -10.18 -0.77 -5.05
CA ILE A 17 -10.86 -2.07 -4.92
C ILE A 17 -10.67 -2.90 -6.20
N GLY A 18 -10.64 -2.26 -7.37
CA GLY A 18 -10.39 -2.90 -8.67
C GLY A 18 -8.98 -3.47 -8.77
N THR A 19 -7.96 -2.71 -8.41
CA THR A 19 -6.57 -3.20 -8.41
C THR A 19 -6.37 -4.32 -7.39
N ALA A 20 -6.99 -4.22 -6.20
CA ALA A 20 -6.98 -5.30 -5.22
C ALA A 20 -7.70 -6.57 -5.73
N ALA A 21 -8.86 -6.43 -6.38
CA ALA A 21 -9.61 -7.55 -6.93
C ALA A 21 -8.87 -8.23 -8.09
N ILE A 22 -8.20 -7.46 -8.95
CA ILE A 22 -7.38 -7.98 -10.05
C ILE A 22 -6.18 -8.75 -9.49
N GLY A 23 -5.47 -8.21 -8.49
CA GLY A 23 -4.38 -8.89 -7.81
C GLY A 23 -4.84 -10.18 -7.11
N ALA A 24 -6.00 -10.16 -6.45
CA ALA A 24 -6.58 -11.34 -5.81
C ALA A 24 -7.02 -12.40 -6.82
N ALA A 25 -7.65 -12.00 -7.93
CA ALA A 25 -8.03 -12.91 -9.00
C ALA A 25 -6.79 -13.58 -9.64
N TYR A 26 -5.71 -12.82 -9.81
CA TYR A 26 -4.44 -13.35 -10.28
C TYR A 26 -3.89 -14.42 -9.32
N LEU A 27 -3.87 -14.16 -8.00
CA LEU A 27 -3.44 -15.14 -7.00
C LEU A 27 -4.31 -16.41 -7.00
N ILE A 28 -5.63 -16.28 -7.11
CA ILE A 28 -6.57 -17.42 -7.15
C ILE A 28 -6.31 -18.30 -8.37
N VAL A 29 -5.98 -17.70 -9.52
CA VAL A 29 -5.64 -18.45 -10.73
C VAL A 29 -4.25 -19.09 -10.59
N GLN A 30 -3.27 -18.38 -10.03
CA GLN A 30 -1.87 -18.80 -10.01
C GLN A 30 -1.53 -19.84 -8.92
N LEU A 31 -2.13 -19.73 -7.72
CA LEU A 31 -1.94 -20.66 -6.58
C LEU A 31 -2.15 -22.14 -6.90
N PRO A 32 -3.26 -22.57 -7.55
CA PRO A 32 -3.48 -23.98 -7.85
C PRO A 32 -2.47 -24.53 -8.86
N PHE A 33 -2.02 -23.74 -9.84
CA PHE A 33 -0.98 -24.17 -10.78
C PHE A 33 0.39 -24.26 -10.11
N ALA A 34 0.72 -23.31 -9.22
CA ALA A 34 1.96 -23.32 -8.46
C ALA A 34 2.04 -24.50 -7.48
N ILE A 35 0.97 -24.75 -6.71
CA ILE A 35 0.87 -25.88 -5.77
C ILE A 35 0.97 -27.21 -6.51
N TYR A 36 0.28 -27.35 -7.65
CA TYR A 36 0.34 -28.57 -8.45
C TYR A 36 1.74 -28.83 -9.01
N TYR A 37 2.43 -27.77 -9.49
CA TYR A 37 3.79 -27.88 -9.98
C TYR A 37 4.78 -28.30 -8.88
N GLY A 38 4.67 -27.70 -7.69
CA GLY A 38 5.52 -28.02 -6.54
C GLY A 38 5.38 -29.46 -6.05
N TRP A 39 4.20 -30.07 -6.22
CA TRP A 39 3.94 -31.42 -5.72
C TRP A 39 4.26 -32.54 -6.71
N LYS A 40 4.07 -32.32 -8.02
CA LYS A 40 4.29 -33.34 -9.06
C LYS A 40 5.61 -33.21 -9.82
N GLY A 41 6.33 -32.09 -9.70
CA GLY A 41 7.58 -31.83 -10.43
C GLY A 41 7.45 -31.79 -11.97
N LYS A 42 6.22 -31.90 -12.51
CA LYS A 42 5.90 -31.83 -13.94
C LYS A 42 4.87 -30.71 -14.17
N ARG A 43 5.12 -29.84 -15.14
CA ARG A 43 4.19 -28.76 -15.55
C ARG A 43 2.90 -29.34 -16.13
N LEU A 44 1.74 -28.81 -15.72
CA LEU A 44 0.40 -29.24 -16.18
C LEU A 44 0.19 -29.07 -17.68
N ILE A 45 0.80 -28.05 -18.28
CA ILE A 45 0.78 -27.82 -19.72
C ILE A 45 2.25 -27.71 -20.18
N PRO A 46 2.74 -28.64 -21.01
CA PRO A 46 4.07 -28.54 -21.59
C PRO A 46 4.05 -27.46 -22.67
N GLY A 47 4.44 -26.23 -22.33
CA GLY A 47 4.51 -25.13 -23.30
C GLY A 47 5.13 -23.87 -22.71
N LYS A 48 5.86 -23.11 -23.55
CA LYS A 48 6.48 -21.81 -23.20
C LYS A 48 5.46 -20.80 -22.65
N VAL A 49 4.21 -20.88 -23.13
CA VAL A 49 3.13 -19.92 -22.86
C VAL A 49 2.83 -19.74 -21.37
N LEU A 50 2.71 -20.83 -20.59
CA LEU A 50 2.38 -20.73 -19.16
C LEU A 50 3.54 -20.15 -18.34
N ALA A 51 4.78 -20.50 -18.68
CA ALA A 51 5.97 -19.96 -18.04
C ALA A 51 6.28 -18.50 -18.47
N GLU A 52 5.64 -18.02 -19.52
CA GLU A 52 5.74 -16.65 -20.02
C GLU A 52 4.64 -15.80 -19.40
N LEU A 53 3.41 -16.32 -19.32
CA LEU A 53 2.30 -15.71 -18.56
C LEU A 53 2.63 -15.53 -17.08
N ASP A 54 3.20 -16.55 -16.42
CA ASP A 54 3.58 -16.48 -15.01
C ASP A 54 4.66 -15.41 -14.77
N PHE A 55 5.56 -15.24 -15.74
CA PHE A 55 6.65 -14.27 -15.70
C PHE A 55 6.18 -12.82 -15.96
N TYR A 56 5.29 -12.63 -16.94
CA TYR A 56 4.69 -11.32 -17.20
C TYR A 56 3.66 -10.92 -16.14
N GLY A 57 2.92 -11.88 -15.59
CA GLY A 57 1.98 -11.64 -14.53
C GLY A 57 2.66 -11.25 -13.22
N ASP A 58 3.77 -11.91 -12.85
CA ASP A 58 4.55 -11.55 -11.66
C ASP A 58 5.12 -10.11 -11.74
N LYS A 59 5.51 -9.66 -12.94
CA LYS A 59 5.87 -8.26 -13.21
C LYS A 59 4.71 -7.29 -13.04
N LEU A 60 3.53 -7.61 -13.57
CA LEU A 60 2.38 -6.73 -13.47
C LEU A 60 1.88 -6.60 -12.03
N VAL A 61 1.88 -7.71 -11.28
CA VAL A 61 1.48 -7.71 -9.87
C VAL A 61 2.50 -7.01 -8.99
N SER A 62 3.81 -7.19 -9.23
CA SER A 62 4.83 -6.44 -8.49
C SER A 62 4.76 -4.93 -8.76
N LEU A 63 4.50 -4.50 -10.01
CA LEU A 63 4.31 -3.08 -10.34
C LEU A 63 3.06 -2.51 -9.66
N LEU A 64 1.96 -3.27 -9.67
CA LEU A 64 0.71 -2.89 -9.03
C LEU A 64 0.86 -2.81 -7.49
N ALA A 65 1.52 -3.79 -6.87
CA ALA A 65 1.82 -3.79 -5.45
C ALA A 65 2.73 -2.60 -5.08
N ALA A 66 3.78 -2.34 -5.85
CA ALA A 66 4.68 -1.20 -5.64
C ALA A 66 3.94 0.14 -5.75
N SER A 67 3.01 0.27 -6.71
CA SER A 67 2.17 1.47 -6.82
C SER A 67 1.27 1.67 -5.59
N GLY A 68 0.71 0.58 -5.05
CA GLY A 68 -0.08 0.61 -3.82
C GLY A 68 0.74 1.00 -2.59
N VAL A 69 1.94 0.43 -2.44
CA VAL A 69 2.89 0.79 -1.37
C VAL A 69 3.33 2.25 -1.50
N GLY A 70 3.61 2.75 -2.70
CA GLY A 70 3.95 4.15 -2.94
C GLY A 70 2.81 5.12 -2.55
N ALA A 71 1.56 4.78 -2.90
CA ALA A 71 0.40 5.58 -2.49
C ALA A 71 0.18 5.55 -0.96
N GLY A 72 0.37 4.39 -0.33
CA GLY A 72 0.32 4.25 1.12
C GLY A 72 1.42 5.03 1.84
N PHE A 73 2.64 5.05 1.28
CA PHE A 73 3.75 5.85 1.78
C PHE A 73 3.44 7.35 1.72
N ALA A 74 2.95 7.85 0.58
CA ALA A 74 2.56 9.25 0.42
C ALA A 74 1.47 9.65 1.44
N THR A 75 0.46 8.79 1.63
CA THR A 75 -0.58 8.99 2.64
C THR A 75 0.02 9.04 4.05
N THR A 76 0.96 8.15 4.37
CA THR A 76 1.62 8.10 5.69
C THR A 76 2.47 9.34 5.95
N PHE A 77 3.16 9.84 4.92
CA PHE A 77 3.93 11.09 4.98
C PHE A 77 3.02 12.28 5.29
N GLU A 78 1.89 12.42 4.60
CA GLU A 78 0.92 13.49 4.88
C GLU A 78 0.29 13.35 6.29
N LEU A 79 -0.08 12.14 6.71
CA LEU A 79 -0.67 11.91 8.03
C LEU A 79 0.28 12.24 9.19
N LYS A 80 1.58 11.99 9.02
CA LYS A 80 2.59 12.25 10.04
C LYS A 80 2.61 13.71 10.46
N ASP A 81 2.40 14.64 9.53
CA ASP A 81 2.45 16.07 9.80
C ASP A 81 1.03 16.63 10.06
N PHE A 82 0.00 16.11 9.39
CA PHE A 82 -1.39 16.56 9.57
C PHE A 82 -1.99 16.21 10.94
N VAL A 83 -1.75 15.01 11.46
CA VAL A 83 -2.40 14.55 12.71
C VAL A 83 -1.94 15.35 13.94
N PRO A 84 -0.62 15.59 14.15
CA PRO A 84 -0.17 16.45 15.25
C PRO A 84 -0.69 17.88 15.12
N ASP A 85 -0.70 18.46 13.91
CA ASP A 85 -1.15 19.84 13.67
C ASP A 85 -2.66 20.01 13.92
N ALA A 86 -3.46 19.02 13.54
CA ALA A 86 -4.88 18.96 13.85
C ALA A 86 -5.17 18.81 15.35
N MET A 87 -4.33 18.06 16.07
CA MET A 87 -4.45 17.94 17.54
C MET A 87 -4.05 19.23 18.24
N ASP A 88 -2.99 19.91 17.77
CA ASP A 88 -2.50 21.17 18.32
C ASP A 88 -3.52 22.31 18.15
N THR A 89 -4.18 22.37 17.00
CA THR A 89 -5.32 23.29 16.80
C THR A 89 -6.51 22.97 17.69
N LEU A 90 -6.80 21.70 17.96
CA LEU A 90 -7.87 21.30 18.88
C LEU A 90 -7.55 21.67 20.33
N ILE A 91 -6.30 21.48 20.75
CA ILE A 91 -5.80 21.84 22.08
C ILE A 91 -5.90 23.35 22.28
N LEU A 92 -5.44 24.14 21.30
CA LEU A 92 -5.56 25.60 21.33
C LEU A 92 -7.01 26.06 21.44
N PHE A 93 -7.92 25.44 20.67
CA PHE A 93 -9.35 25.75 20.77
C PHE A 93 -9.90 25.40 22.16
N GLY A 94 -9.57 24.22 22.68
CA GLY A 94 -10.01 23.79 24.01
C GLY A 94 -9.53 24.72 25.13
N GLU A 95 -8.28 25.19 25.05
CA GLU A 95 -7.73 26.18 25.97
C GLU A 95 -8.50 27.52 25.87
N SER A 96 -8.79 27.99 24.65
CA SER A 96 -9.55 29.22 24.42
C SER A 96 -11.02 29.14 24.84
N ALA A 97 -11.61 27.94 24.81
CA ALA A 97 -13.00 27.67 25.19
C ALA A 97 -13.16 27.40 26.70
N GLY A 98 -12.07 27.42 27.48
CA GLY A 98 -12.09 27.12 28.90
C GLY A 98 -12.36 25.65 29.22
N ILE A 99 -12.06 24.73 28.30
CA ILE A 99 -12.17 23.29 28.53
C ILE A 99 -11.12 22.90 29.58
N GLY A 100 -11.53 22.12 30.58
CA GLY A 100 -10.69 21.79 31.74
C GLY A 100 -9.33 21.19 31.38
N ALA A 101 -8.32 21.53 32.18
CA ALA A 101 -6.94 21.07 32.01
C ALA A 101 -6.79 19.54 31.94
N ASP A 102 -7.67 18.80 32.60
CA ASP A 102 -7.69 17.32 32.55
C ASP A 102 -7.96 16.79 31.13
N PHE A 103 -8.89 17.42 30.39
CA PHE A 103 -9.20 17.01 29.01
C PHE A 103 -8.06 17.37 28.05
N ILE A 104 -7.44 18.54 28.24
CA ILE A 104 -6.25 18.96 27.48
C ILE A 104 -5.09 17.99 27.73
N GLY A 105 -4.87 17.58 28.99
CA GLY A 105 -3.84 16.61 29.36
C GLY A 105 -4.01 15.26 28.68
N LEU A 106 -5.25 14.77 28.57
CA LEU A 106 -5.56 13.53 27.82
C LEU A 106 -5.25 13.69 26.32
N LEU A 107 -5.62 14.82 25.72
CA LEU A 107 -5.36 15.06 24.29
C LEU A 107 -3.86 15.17 24.00
N GLN A 108 -3.11 15.82 24.89
CA GLN A 108 -1.66 15.93 24.83
C GLN A 108 -1.00 14.54 24.93
N GLU A 109 -1.47 13.68 25.84
CA GLU A 109 -0.96 12.32 26.01
C GLU A 109 -1.21 11.47 24.75
N GLU A 110 -2.45 11.49 24.23
CA GLU A 110 -2.80 10.75 23.03
C GLU A 110 -2.04 11.27 21.79
N ARG A 111 -1.87 12.60 21.66
CA ARG A 111 -1.04 13.21 20.62
C ARG A 111 0.38 12.66 20.64
N ASN A 112 1.00 12.53 21.82
CA ASN A 112 2.37 12.02 21.95
C ASN A 112 2.47 10.55 21.53
N LYS A 113 1.51 9.71 21.96
CA LYS A 113 1.45 8.29 21.56
C LYS A 113 1.29 8.13 20.05
N ILE A 114 0.34 8.87 19.46
CA ILE A 114 0.04 8.81 18.02
C ILE A 114 1.25 9.28 17.20
N THR A 115 1.90 10.37 17.60
CA THR A 115 3.10 10.87 16.90
C THR A 115 4.22 9.84 16.92
N GLY A 116 4.45 9.18 18.06
CA GLY A 116 5.41 8.09 18.18
C GLY A 116 5.09 6.88 17.30
N PHE A 117 3.80 6.51 17.20
CA PHE A 117 3.33 5.45 16.31
C PHE A 117 3.51 5.81 14.83
N LEU A 118 3.11 7.02 14.42
CA LEU A 118 3.23 7.50 13.05
C LEU A 118 4.69 7.60 12.61
N ASN A 119 5.61 8.01 13.48
CA ASN A 119 7.03 8.06 13.15
C ASN A 119 7.61 6.66 12.88
N LYS A 120 7.22 5.65 13.68
CA LYS A 120 7.58 4.24 13.42
C LYS A 120 6.95 3.73 12.13
N GLY A 121 5.69 4.07 11.87
CA GLY A 121 4.99 3.73 10.63
C GLY A 121 5.65 4.34 9.40
N TYR A 122 6.07 5.59 9.47
CA TYR A 122 6.81 6.28 8.41
C TYR A 122 8.11 5.54 8.06
N ILE A 123 8.94 5.22 9.06
CA ILE A 123 10.19 4.48 8.86
C ILE A 123 9.91 3.11 8.23
N ALA A 124 8.94 2.36 8.75
CA ALA A 124 8.58 1.04 8.23
C ALA A 124 8.07 1.12 6.78
N SER A 125 7.24 2.10 6.46
CA SER A 125 6.72 2.32 5.10
C SER A 125 7.84 2.69 4.11
N GLY A 126 8.87 3.43 4.55
CA GLY A 126 10.05 3.73 3.74
C GLY A 126 10.87 2.49 3.41
N ILE A 127 11.08 1.60 4.40
CA ILE A 127 11.76 0.31 4.17
C ILE A 127 10.96 -0.56 3.20
N LEU A 128 9.63 -0.59 3.34
CA LEU A 128 8.75 -1.33 2.45
C LEU A 128 8.80 -0.80 1.01
N LEU A 129 8.83 0.52 0.83
CA LEU A 129 8.98 1.15 -0.48
C LEU A 129 10.32 0.78 -1.12
N ALA A 130 11.41 0.82 -0.36
CA ALA A 130 12.72 0.39 -0.84
C ALA A 130 12.71 -1.08 -1.29
N ALA A 131 12.08 -1.97 -0.52
CA ALA A 131 11.92 -3.38 -0.90
C ALA A 131 11.16 -3.55 -2.23
N CYS A 132 10.07 -2.80 -2.44
CA CYS A 132 9.35 -2.80 -3.71
C CYS A 132 10.22 -2.36 -4.90
N VAL A 133 11.08 -1.34 -4.71
CA VAL A 133 12.04 -0.90 -5.75
C VAL A 133 13.02 -2.02 -6.08
N PHE A 134 13.60 -2.68 -5.08
CA PHE A 134 14.49 -3.82 -5.30
C PHE A 134 13.81 -4.97 -6.06
N ILE A 135 12.56 -5.30 -5.71
CA ILE A 135 11.78 -6.34 -6.41
C ILE A 135 11.60 -5.98 -7.88
N ILE A 136 11.28 -4.73 -8.22
CA ILE A 136 11.14 -4.27 -9.61
C ILE A 136 12.49 -4.40 -10.35
N ILE A 137 13.60 -3.97 -9.73
CA ILE A 137 14.93 -4.06 -10.33
C ILE A 137 15.28 -5.52 -10.64
N VAL A 138 15.09 -6.43 -9.68
CA VAL A 138 15.34 -7.88 -9.88
C VAL A 138 14.46 -8.44 -10.99
N SER A 139 13.20 -8.02 -11.05
CA SER A 139 12.26 -8.46 -12.10
C SER A 139 12.69 -8.00 -13.51
N VAL A 140 13.21 -6.78 -13.63
CA VAL A 140 13.78 -6.25 -14.89
C VAL A 140 15.05 -7.00 -15.28
N LEU A 141 15.99 -7.19 -14.35
CA LEU A 141 17.23 -7.92 -14.59
C LEU A 141 16.97 -9.38 -15.02
N SER A 142 16.03 -10.05 -14.34
CA SER A 142 15.59 -11.40 -14.69
C SER A 142 15.04 -11.47 -16.12
N SER A 143 14.37 -10.41 -16.57
CA SER A 143 13.87 -10.30 -17.94
C SER A 143 14.98 -10.26 -18.97
N ILE A 144 16.00 -9.42 -18.73
CA ILE A 144 17.10 -9.21 -19.65
C ILE A 144 17.90 -10.52 -19.80
N ASN A 145 18.11 -11.25 -18.70
CA ASN A 145 18.84 -12.52 -18.71
C ASN A 145 18.11 -13.66 -19.45
N ARG A 146 16.78 -13.56 -19.65
CA ARG A 146 16.00 -14.58 -20.37
C ARG A 146 15.94 -14.34 -21.88
N THR A 147 16.21 -13.10 -22.31
CA THR A 147 16.24 -12.70 -23.73
C THR A 147 17.61 -12.88 -24.40
N ASN A 148 18.67 -13.15 -23.62
CA ASN A 148 19.97 -13.65 -24.11
C ASN A 148 20.01 -15.17 -24.07
#